data_AF-A0A954RGL0-F1
#
_entry.id   AF-A0A954RGL0-F1
#
_cell.length_a   1.000
_cell.length_b   1.000
_cell.length_c   1.000
_cell.angle_alpha   90.00
_cell.angle_beta   90.00
_cell.angle_gamma   90.00
#
_symmetry.space_group_name_H-M   'P 1'
#
loop_
_entity.id
_entity.type
_entity.pdbx_description
1 polymer ?
#
loop_
_entity_poly.entity_id
_entity_poly.type
_entity_poly.pdbx_seq_one_letter_code
_entity_poly.pdbx_strand_id
1 'polypeptide(L)'
;VDLEPADPIQVSYGERIDHSPSGEEQPDTLKQKWSHGHNQTIVNGISRIGWMTVGQKARWIDEDMADVITHKAIRFIDDHKQSPFFLFFSTHDIHVPRVPHSRFAGRSGLGLRGDAMLQLDWCVGEILSRLDALDLTKNTLVIFSSDNGPVLDDGYHDEANEKLGDHRPNSNLRGGKYSLFEG
;
A
#
# COMPACT_ATOMS: atom_id res chain seq x y z
N VAL A 1 20.32 2.81 0.62
CA VAL A 1 19.49 1.64 0.26
C VAL A 1 20.37 0.45 0.48
N ASP A 2 20.00 -0.44 1.39
CA ASP A 2 20.82 -1.56 1.88
C ASP A 2 20.95 -2.71 0.86
N LEU A 3 21.16 -2.36 -0.40
CA LEU A 3 21.39 -3.30 -1.49
C LEU A 3 22.83 -3.77 -1.40
N GLU A 4 23.03 -5.05 -1.11
CA GLU A 4 24.36 -5.64 -1.18
C GLU A 4 24.74 -5.84 -2.65
N PRO A 5 25.91 -5.36 -3.12
CA PRO A 5 26.32 -5.55 -4.51
C PRO A 5 26.39 -7.01 -4.96
N ALA A 6 26.55 -7.94 -4.00
CA ALA A 6 26.57 -9.38 -4.23
C ALA A 6 25.18 -10.04 -4.18
N ASP A 7 24.12 -9.30 -3.84
CA ASP A 7 22.73 -9.76 -3.73
C ASP A 7 21.82 -8.88 -4.63
N PRO A 8 22.05 -8.85 -5.96
CA PRO A 8 21.29 -8.00 -6.87
C PRO A 8 19.85 -8.51 -7.08
N ILE A 9 18.87 -7.60 -6.97
CA ILE A 9 17.48 -7.92 -7.28
C ILE A 9 17.33 -8.19 -8.78
N GLN A 10 16.66 -9.29 -9.14
CA GLN A 10 16.18 -9.54 -10.49
C GLN A 10 14.68 -9.81 -10.47
N VAL A 11 13.97 -9.36 -11.51
CA VAL A 11 12.52 -9.50 -11.65
C VAL A 11 12.18 -10.00 -13.05
N SER A 12 11.24 -10.95 -13.14
CA SER A 12 10.68 -11.45 -14.38
C SER A 12 9.16 -11.57 -14.26
N TYR A 13 8.41 -11.08 -15.26
CA TYR A 13 6.96 -11.28 -15.34
C TYR A 13 6.55 -12.41 -16.29
N GLY A 14 7.52 -13.04 -16.95
CA GLY A 14 7.31 -14.17 -17.86
C GLY A 14 7.74 -15.48 -17.22
N GLU A 15 8.99 -15.85 -17.44
CA GLU A 15 9.57 -17.09 -16.95
C GLU A 15 9.96 -16.98 -15.47
N ARG A 16 9.87 -18.10 -14.76
CA ARG A 16 10.36 -18.22 -13.38
C ARG A 16 11.87 -18.12 -13.34
N ILE A 17 12.38 -17.25 -12.48
CA ILE A 17 13.82 -16.99 -12.31
C ILE A 17 14.37 -17.48 -10.97
N ASP A 18 13.51 -17.92 -10.05
CA ASP A 18 13.88 -18.45 -8.75
C ASP A 18 13.60 -19.95 -8.61
N HIS A 19 14.20 -20.59 -7.60
CA HIS A 19 13.91 -21.98 -7.20
C HIS A 19 13.09 -22.07 -5.90
N SER A 20 12.71 -20.93 -5.32
CA SER A 20 11.94 -20.85 -4.08
C SER A 20 10.48 -21.17 -4.35
N PRO A 21 9.76 -21.89 -3.47
CA PRO A 21 8.35 -22.20 -3.67
C PRO A 21 7.49 -20.95 -3.94
N SER A 22 6.55 -21.07 -4.88
CA SER A 22 5.58 -20.01 -5.19
C SER A 22 4.38 -20.05 -4.24
N GLY A 23 3.59 -18.97 -4.22
CA GLY A 23 2.31 -18.94 -3.51
C GLY A 23 1.27 -19.92 -4.06
N GLU A 24 1.38 -20.32 -5.32
CA GLU A 24 0.58 -21.39 -5.91
C GLU A 24 0.99 -22.77 -5.38
N GLU A 25 2.29 -23.01 -5.20
CA GLU A 25 2.83 -24.29 -4.71
C GLU A 25 2.63 -24.46 -3.20
N GLN A 26 2.58 -23.37 -2.44
CA GLN A 26 2.47 -23.37 -0.98
C GLN A 26 1.42 -22.38 -0.45
N PRO A 27 0.14 -22.52 -0.80
CA PRO A 27 -0.90 -21.57 -0.40
C PRO A 27 -1.14 -21.52 1.13
N ASP A 28 -0.82 -22.61 1.84
CA ASP A 28 -1.04 -22.70 3.29
C ASP A 28 0.05 -22.01 4.13
N THR A 29 1.16 -21.60 3.50
CA THR A 29 2.22 -20.83 4.18
C THR A 29 1.97 -19.32 4.12
N LEU A 30 0.97 -18.89 3.35
CA LEU A 30 0.67 -17.48 3.12
C LEU A 30 -0.06 -16.86 4.32
N LYS A 31 0.41 -15.68 4.75
CA LYS A 31 -0.30 -14.83 5.72
C LYS A 31 -1.66 -14.37 5.18
N GLN A 32 -1.72 -14.16 3.86
CA GLN A 32 -2.90 -13.72 3.14
C GLN A 32 -2.98 -14.48 1.82
N LYS A 33 -4.08 -15.19 1.61
CA LYS A 33 -4.29 -16.01 0.41
C LYS A 33 -4.61 -15.13 -0.79
N TRP A 34 -4.16 -15.53 -1.97
CA TRP A 34 -4.50 -14.87 -3.23
C TRP A 34 -5.84 -15.38 -3.76
N SER A 35 -6.59 -14.52 -4.46
CA SER A 35 -7.83 -14.91 -5.18
C SER A 35 -7.55 -15.10 -6.68
N HIS A 36 -6.71 -14.25 -7.28
CA HIS A 36 -6.20 -14.40 -8.64
C HIS A 36 -4.88 -13.66 -8.86
N GLY A 37 -4.03 -14.18 -9.77
CA GLY A 37 -2.83 -13.52 -10.31
C GLY A 37 -1.64 -13.33 -9.35
N HIS A 38 -1.87 -13.22 -8.05
CA HIS A 38 -0.87 -12.92 -7.02
C HIS A 38 -0.26 -14.19 -6.40
N ASN A 39 0.13 -15.16 -7.23
CA ASN A 39 0.48 -16.51 -6.80
C ASN A 39 1.94 -16.91 -7.08
N GLN A 40 2.81 -15.96 -7.42
CA GLN A 40 4.21 -16.22 -7.79
C GLN A 40 5.15 -16.06 -6.58
N THR A 41 6.25 -15.31 -6.68
CA THR A 41 7.25 -15.23 -5.61
C THR A 41 6.64 -14.75 -4.29
N ILE A 42 6.99 -15.42 -3.19
CA ILE A 42 6.56 -15.07 -1.83
C ILE A 42 7.53 -14.06 -1.21
N VAL A 43 6.99 -12.93 -0.76
CA VAL A 43 7.69 -11.89 0.01
C VAL A 43 6.90 -11.61 1.27
N ASN A 44 7.55 -11.76 2.44
CA ASN A 44 6.95 -11.59 3.78
C ASN A 44 5.73 -12.48 4.05
N GLY A 45 5.69 -13.66 3.46
CA GLY A 45 4.53 -14.57 3.56
C GLY A 45 3.34 -14.14 2.69
N ILE A 46 3.54 -13.25 1.72
CA ILE A 46 2.53 -12.83 0.76
C ILE A 46 3.08 -13.05 -0.65
N SER A 47 2.38 -13.86 -1.44
CA SER A 47 2.73 -14.10 -2.84
C SER A 47 2.40 -12.90 -3.72
N ARG A 48 3.23 -12.66 -4.74
CA ARG A 48 3.16 -11.45 -5.59
C ARG A 48 2.91 -11.81 -7.05
N ILE A 49 2.70 -10.78 -7.87
CA ILE A 49 2.79 -10.87 -9.33
C ILE A 49 4.27 -10.73 -9.70
N GLY A 50 4.75 -11.59 -10.59
CA GLY A 50 6.14 -11.62 -10.98
C GLY A 50 6.98 -12.58 -10.14
N TRP A 51 8.08 -13.00 -10.75
CA TRP A 51 9.15 -13.76 -10.14
C TRP A 51 10.28 -12.84 -9.73
N MET A 52 10.82 -13.04 -8.54
CA MET A 52 11.91 -12.24 -8.00
C MET A 52 12.94 -13.12 -7.31
N THR A 53 14.22 -12.92 -7.63
CA THR A 53 15.32 -13.54 -6.87
C THR A 53 16.00 -12.50 -5.98
N VAL A 54 16.63 -13.00 -4.90
CA VAL A 54 17.75 -12.28 -4.25
C VAL A 54 17.28 -10.95 -3.60
N GLY A 55 18.18 -10.15 -3.03
CA GLY A 55 17.91 -8.82 -2.48
C GLY A 55 17.25 -8.79 -1.10
N GLN A 56 17.51 -9.80 -0.26
CA GLN A 56 16.77 -10.02 1.00
C GLN A 56 16.84 -8.81 1.95
N LYS A 57 18.00 -8.17 2.06
CA LYS A 57 18.18 -6.99 2.94
C LYS A 57 17.45 -5.74 2.45
N ALA A 58 17.16 -5.68 1.16
CA ALA A 58 16.48 -4.54 0.54
C ALA A 58 14.95 -4.71 0.49
N ARG A 59 14.41 -5.87 0.93
CA ARG A 59 12.96 -6.11 0.96
C ARG A 59 12.32 -5.24 2.04
N TRP A 60 11.21 -4.61 1.67
CA TRP A 60 10.39 -3.88 2.62
C TRP A 60 9.68 -4.83 3.59
N ILE A 61 9.10 -4.26 4.65
CA ILE A 61 8.11 -4.91 5.51
C ILE A 61 6.77 -4.25 5.18
N ASP A 62 5.80 -5.03 4.70
CA ASP A 62 4.52 -4.49 4.18
C ASP A 62 3.78 -3.70 5.27
N GLU A 63 3.77 -4.23 6.50
CA GLU A 63 3.16 -3.61 7.69
C GLU A 63 3.74 -2.21 8.02
N ASP A 64 4.98 -1.91 7.61
CA ASP A 64 5.70 -0.67 7.96
C ASP A 64 5.69 0.38 6.83
N MET A 65 5.18 0.04 5.64
CA MET A 65 5.31 0.88 4.45
C MET A 65 4.69 2.27 4.64
N ALA A 66 3.52 2.35 5.27
CA ALA A 66 2.83 3.61 5.52
C ALA A 66 3.64 4.54 6.43
N ASP A 67 4.17 4.03 7.53
CA ASP A 67 5.06 4.77 8.44
C ASP A 67 6.32 5.25 7.72
N VAL A 68 6.99 4.36 6.98
CA VAL A 68 8.23 4.69 6.27
C VAL A 68 8.00 5.81 5.25
N ILE A 69 6.92 5.73 4.46
CA ILE A 69 6.59 6.73 3.45
C ILE A 69 6.20 8.06 4.10
N THR A 70 5.38 8.01 5.17
CA THR A 70 4.94 9.21 5.92
C THR A 70 6.11 9.93 6.59
N HIS A 71 7.00 9.20 7.27
CA HIS A 71 8.18 9.79 7.89
C HIS A 71 9.15 10.40 6.87
N LYS A 72 9.27 9.82 5.67
CA LYS A 72 10.06 10.43 4.59
C LYS A 72 9.44 11.74 4.11
N ALA A 73 8.11 11.80 4.00
CA ALA A 73 7.40 13.04 3.64
C ALA A 73 7.59 14.13 4.70
N ILE A 74 7.44 13.78 5.98
CA ILE A 74 7.68 14.69 7.11
C ILE A 74 9.12 15.20 7.11
N ARG A 75 10.10 14.30 6.92
CA ARG A 75 11.51 14.68 6.82
C ARG A 75 11.76 15.63 5.66
N PHE A 76 11.15 15.38 4.50
CA PHE A 76 11.25 16.28 3.36
C PHE A 76 10.72 17.68 3.71
N ILE A 77 9.56 17.78 4.36
CA ILE A 77 9.01 19.07 4.82
C ILE A 77 9.99 19.75 5.80
N ASP A 78 10.56 19.00 6.74
CA ASP A 78 11.52 19.51 7.72
C ASP A 78 12.78 20.09 7.09
N ASP A 79 13.33 19.37 6.11
CA ASP A 79 14.55 19.74 5.41
C ASP A 79 14.32 20.98 4.50
N HIS A 80 13.08 21.25 4.08
CA HIS A 80 12.73 22.32 3.14
C HIS A 80 11.88 23.44 3.73
N LYS A 81 11.61 23.45 5.04
CA LYS A 81 10.73 24.44 5.71
C LYS A 81 11.09 25.92 5.53
N GLN A 82 12.29 26.25 5.03
CA GLN A 82 12.74 27.62 4.76
C GLN A 82 12.68 28.03 3.28
N SER A 83 12.18 27.13 2.41
CA SER A 83 12.09 27.34 0.97
C SER A 83 10.72 26.86 0.46
N PRO A 84 10.21 27.42 -0.66
CA PRO A 84 9.07 26.81 -1.34
C PRO A 84 9.39 25.36 -1.72
N PHE A 85 8.45 24.44 -1.48
CA PHE A 85 8.62 23.04 -1.82
C PHE A 85 7.42 22.49 -2.58
N PHE A 86 7.64 21.40 -3.29
CA PHE A 86 6.62 20.57 -3.90
C PHE A 86 6.80 19.15 -3.40
N LEU A 87 5.80 18.64 -2.69
CA LEU A 87 5.77 17.26 -2.20
C LEU A 87 4.66 16.52 -2.94
N PHE A 88 5.05 15.51 -3.73
CA PHE A 88 4.10 14.54 -4.28
C PHE A 88 4.09 13.29 -3.40
N PHE A 89 3.09 13.21 -2.52
CA PHE A 89 2.92 12.11 -1.58
C PHE A 89 1.99 11.04 -2.17
N SER A 90 2.57 9.91 -2.59
CA SER A 90 1.83 8.76 -3.14
C SER A 90 1.91 7.59 -2.16
N THR A 91 0.81 7.34 -1.46
CA THR A 91 0.68 6.20 -0.54
C THR A 91 0.44 4.91 -1.32
N HIS A 92 0.79 3.78 -0.72
CA HIS A 92 0.34 2.48 -1.23
C HIS A 92 -1.11 2.19 -0.79
N ASP A 93 -1.53 2.71 0.36
CA ASP A 93 -2.90 2.56 0.85
C ASP A 93 -3.88 3.27 -0.10
N ILE A 94 -5.00 2.65 -0.49
CA ILE A 94 -5.57 1.36 -0.01
C ILE A 94 -5.41 0.18 -0.99
N HIS A 95 -4.38 0.21 -1.85
CA HIS A 95 -4.14 -0.84 -2.84
C HIS A 95 -3.78 -2.18 -2.18
N VAL A 96 -4.04 -3.29 -2.88
CA VAL A 96 -3.66 -4.63 -2.41
C VAL A 96 -2.15 -4.90 -2.56
N PRO A 97 -1.57 -5.82 -1.76
CA PRO A 97 -2.15 -6.43 -0.57
C PRO A 97 -2.31 -5.37 0.54
N ARG A 98 -3.50 -5.31 1.16
CA ARG A 98 -3.76 -4.39 2.27
C ARG A 98 -3.19 -4.99 3.54
N VAL A 99 -2.04 -4.50 3.96
CA VAL A 99 -1.32 -4.97 5.14
C VAL A 99 -1.14 -3.81 6.13
N PRO A 100 -2.23 -3.32 6.75
CA PRO A 100 -2.15 -2.21 7.69
C PRO A 100 -1.28 -2.57 8.89
N HIS A 101 -0.56 -1.59 9.42
CA HIS A 101 0.20 -1.73 10.66
C HIS A 101 -0.72 -2.24 11.77
N SER A 102 -0.16 -3.02 12.69
CA SER A 102 -0.88 -3.65 13.83
C SER A 102 -1.74 -2.70 14.66
N ARG A 103 -1.44 -1.39 14.64
CA ARG A 103 -2.23 -0.35 15.33
C ARG A 103 -3.60 -0.09 14.70
N PHE A 104 -3.74 -0.36 13.39
CA PHE A 104 -4.98 -0.19 12.63
C PHE A 104 -5.68 -1.52 12.30
N ALA A 105 -4.94 -2.64 12.29
CA ALA A 105 -5.53 -3.94 12.03
C ALA A 105 -6.70 -4.25 13.00
N GLY A 106 -7.86 -4.55 12.44
CA GLY A 106 -9.11 -4.83 13.14
C GLY A 106 -9.83 -3.61 13.73
N ARG A 107 -9.47 -2.38 13.35
CA ARG A 107 -10.04 -1.15 13.97
C ARG A 107 -11.24 -0.57 13.24
N SER A 108 -11.35 -0.78 11.94
CA SER A 108 -12.41 -0.15 11.12
C SER A 108 -13.77 -0.84 11.24
N GLY A 109 -13.78 -2.13 11.59
CA GLY A 109 -14.97 -2.98 11.47
C GLY A 109 -15.31 -3.38 10.02
N LEU A 110 -14.53 -2.94 9.03
CA LEU A 110 -14.75 -3.18 7.59
C LEU A 110 -13.63 -4.03 6.94
N GLY A 111 -12.96 -4.85 7.75
CA GLY A 111 -11.83 -5.69 7.31
C GLY A 111 -10.58 -4.88 6.94
N LEU A 112 -9.62 -5.54 6.29
CA LEU A 112 -8.31 -4.95 5.98
C LEU A 112 -8.40 -3.73 5.05
N ARG A 113 -9.41 -3.69 4.17
CA ARG A 113 -9.66 -2.53 3.32
C ARG A 113 -10.02 -1.29 4.15
N GLY A 114 -10.92 -1.42 5.12
CA GLY A 114 -11.27 -0.32 6.02
C GLY A 114 -10.12 0.09 6.93
N ASP A 115 -9.34 -0.89 7.40
CA ASP A 115 -8.18 -0.62 8.25
C ASP A 115 -7.09 0.16 7.50
N ALA A 116 -6.86 -0.16 6.22
CA ALA A 116 -5.99 0.63 5.35
C ALA A 116 -6.52 2.04 5.11
N MET A 117 -7.84 2.25 5.07
CA MET A 117 -8.43 3.60 5.00
C MET A 117 -8.15 4.42 6.26
N LEU A 118 -8.25 3.81 7.45
CA LEU A 118 -7.88 4.47 8.71
C LEU A 118 -6.38 4.80 8.77
N GLN A 119 -5.54 3.91 8.24
CA GLN A 119 -4.10 4.16 8.14
C GLN A 119 -3.78 5.32 7.20
N LEU A 120 -4.43 5.39 6.03
CA LEU A 120 -4.29 6.51 5.10
C LEU A 120 -4.72 7.84 5.74
N ASP A 121 -5.85 7.86 6.44
CA ASP A 121 -6.31 9.03 7.18
C ASP A 121 -5.27 9.50 8.21
N TRP A 122 -4.69 8.56 8.96
CA TRP A 122 -3.58 8.86 9.87
C TRP A 122 -2.35 9.43 9.15
N CYS A 123 -1.92 8.85 8.03
CA CYS A 123 -0.78 9.36 7.25
C CYS A 123 -0.98 10.83 6.82
N VAL A 124 -2.18 11.16 6.35
CA VAL A 124 -2.54 12.54 5.99
C VAL A 124 -2.54 13.42 7.24
N GLY A 125 -3.12 12.94 8.35
CA GLY A 125 -3.14 13.64 9.63
C GLY A 125 -1.74 13.99 10.15
N GLU A 126 -0.77 13.08 10.03
CA GLU A 126 0.62 13.33 10.44
C GLU A 126 1.29 14.42 9.60
N ILE A 127 1.07 14.43 8.27
CA ILE A 127 1.59 15.47 7.38
C ILE A 127 0.99 16.84 7.72
N LEU A 128 -0.34 16.90 7.87
CA LEU A 128 -1.04 18.14 8.24
C LEU A 128 -0.58 18.65 9.61
N SER A 129 -0.49 17.76 10.60
CA SER A 129 0.01 18.09 11.94
C SER A 129 1.44 18.62 11.91
N ARG A 130 2.27 18.11 11.00
CA ARG A 130 3.64 18.62 10.83
C ARG A 130 3.66 20.02 10.21
N LEU A 131 2.83 20.29 9.21
CA LEU A 131 2.69 21.63 8.63
C LEU A 131 2.23 22.64 9.67
N ASP A 132 1.26 22.27 10.52
CA ASP A 132 0.77 23.09 11.63
C ASP A 132 1.88 23.36 12.65
N ALA A 133 2.62 22.33 13.07
CA ALA A 133 3.71 22.46 14.04
C ALA A 133 4.88 23.35 13.57
N LEU A 134 4.99 23.58 12.26
CA LEU A 134 6.01 24.44 11.64
C LEU A 134 5.45 25.80 11.21
N ASP A 135 4.18 26.11 11.53
CA ASP A 135 3.46 27.31 11.10
C ASP A 135 3.40 27.49 9.56
N LEU A 136 3.43 26.38 8.80
CA LEU A 136 3.44 26.38 7.33
C LEU A 136 2.06 26.30 6.69
N THR A 137 1.03 25.92 7.46
CA THR A 137 -0.32 25.64 6.95
C THR A 137 -0.93 26.80 6.17
N LYS A 138 -0.75 28.04 6.63
CA LYS A 138 -1.33 29.23 5.98
C LYS A 138 -0.76 29.50 4.58
N ASN A 139 0.41 28.96 4.26
CA ASN A 139 1.10 29.16 2.99
C ASN A 139 1.38 27.84 2.25
N THR A 140 0.60 26.80 2.55
CA THR A 140 0.71 25.49 1.88
C THR A 140 -0.63 25.15 1.24
N LEU A 141 -0.63 24.88 -0.07
CA LEU A 141 -1.78 24.31 -0.76
C LEU A 141 -1.70 22.79 -0.68
N VAL A 142 -2.67 22.16 -0.01
CA VAL A 142 -2.80 20.71 0.06
C VAL A 142 -3.93 20.25 -0.85
N ILE A 143 -3.62 19.32 -1.75
CA ILE A 143 -4.59 18.66 -2.63
C ILE A 143 -4.55 17.17 -2.31
N PHE A 144 -5.70 16.61 -1.97
CA PHE A 144 -5.87 15.18 -1.72
C PHE A 144 -6.78 14.57 -2.79
N SER A 145 -6.33 13.50 -3.44
CA SER A 145 -7.04 12.81 -4.51
C SER A 145 -6.60 11.35 -4.57
N SER A 146 -7.34 10.54 -5.32
CA SER A 146 -6.96 9.19 -5.74
C SER A 146 -6.62 9.19 -7.23
N ASP A 147 -5.90 8.16 -7.68
CA ASP A 147 -5.52 7.89 -9.06
C ASP A 147 -6.67 7.30 -9.90
N ASN A 148 -7.57 6.53 -9.29
CA ASN A 148 -8.74 5.93 -9.95
C ASN A 148 -9.84 5.50 -8.95
N GLY A 149 -10.94 4.98 -9.50
CA GLY A 149 -12.03 4.36 -8.73
C GLY A 149 -11.59 3.18 -7.83
N PRO A 150 -12.41 2.79 -6.85
CA PRO A 150 -12.15 1.72 -5.91
C PRO A 150 -12.32 0.33 -6.54
N VAL A 151 -11.79 -0.64 -5.81
CA VAL A 151 -11.93 -2.08 -6.05
C VAL A 151 -12.06 -2.77 -4.69
N LEU A 152 -12.89 -3.82 -4.61
CA LEU A 152 -13.07 -4.61 -3.38
C LEU A 152 -12.06 -5.76 -3.36
N ASP A 153 -12.35 -6.88 -4.02
CA ASP A 153 -11.35 -7.92 -4.28
C ASP A 153 -10.52 -7.53 -5.50
N ASP A 154 -9.22 -7.40 -5.31
CA ASP A 154 -8.26 -7.09 -6.37
C ASP A 154 -7.12 -8.13 -6.42
N GLY A 155 -7.42 -9.37 -6.03
CA GLY A 155 -6.49 -10.49 -6.17
C GLY A 155 -6.06 -11.15 -4.87
N TYR A 156 -6.69 -10.82 -3.73
CA TYR A 156 -6.45 -11.48 -2.44
C TYR A 156 -7.73 -11.69 -1.65
N HIS A 157 -7.76 -12.79 -0.88
CA HIS A 157 -8.81 -13.08 0.09
C HIS A 157 -8.59 -12.26 1.37
N ASP A 158 -8.98 -10.99 1.34
CA ASP A 158 -8.86 -10.03 2.45
C ASP A 158 -10.19 -9.63 3.11
N GLU A 159 -11.25 -10.37 2.76
CA GLU A 159 -12.62 -10.19 3.24
C GLU A 159 -13.24 -8.82 2.90
N ALA A 160 -12.70 -8.08 1.92
CA ALA A 160 -13.20 -6.74 1.59
C ALA A 160 -14.64 -6.73 1.08
N ASN A 161 -15.11 -7.80 0.42
CA ASN A 161 -16.51 -7.91 0.01
C ASN A 161 -17.39 -8.31 1.20
N GLU A 162 -16.94 -9.28 1.99
CA GLU A 162 -17.66 -9.91 3.08
C GLU A 162 -17.86 -8.96 4.27
N LYS A 163 -16.86 -8.11 4.53
CA LYS A 163 -16.87 -7.12 5.63
C LYS A 163 -17.27 -5.72 5.17
N LEU A 164 -17.79 -5.55 3.95
CA LEU A 164 -18.16 -4.25 3.41
C LEU A 164 -19.27 -3.54 4.21
N GLY A 165 -20.18 -4.31 4.81
CA GLY A 165 -21.37 -3.77 5.48
C GLY A 165 -22.18 -2.89 4.54
N ASP A 166 -22.59 -1.71 5.01
CA ASP A 166 -23.34 -0.72 4.23
C ASP A 166 -22.43 0.27 3.48
N HIS A 167 -21.11 0.11 3.54
CA HIS A 167 -20.18 1.02 2.87
C HIS A 167 -20.34 0.92 1.34
N ARG A 168 -20.46 2.08 0.69
CA ARG A 168 -20.53 2.20 -0.77
C ARG A 168 -19.28 2.94 -1.27
N PRO A 169 -18.22 2.22 -1.68
CA PRO A 169 -16.96 2.84 -2.09
C PRO A 169 -17.09 3.92 -3.18
N ASN A 170 -18.04 3.72 -4.09
CA ASN A 170 -18.36 4.63 -5.18
C ASN A 170 -19.64 5.44 -4.98
N SER A 171 -20.18 5.45 -3.75
CA SER A 171 -21.46 6.08 -3.46
C SER A 171 -22.57 5.56 -4.41
N ASN A 172 -23.09 6.43 -5.29
CA ASN A 172 -24.10 6.15 -6.30
C ASN A 172 -23.55 6.08 -7.73
N LEU A 173 -22.23 6.19 -7.92
CA LEU A 173 -21.60 6.13 -9.22
C LEU A 173 -21.53 4.70 -9.74
N ARG A 174 -21.67 4.54 -11.05
CA ARG A 174 -21.59 3.24 -11.72
C ARG A 174 -20.12 2.90 -11.98
N GLY A 175 -19.73 1.65 -11.76
CA GLY A 175 -18.39 1.18 -12.08
C GLY A 175 -17.44 1.18 -10.89
N GLY A 176 -16.16 1.18 -11.20
CA GLY A 176 -15.01 1.03 -10.31
C GLY A 176 -13.73 0.96 -11.14
N LYS A 177 -12.61 0.62 -10.48
CA LYS A 177 -11.33 0.31 -11.14
C LYS A 177 -11.57 -0.58 -12.38
N TYR A 178 -10.84 -0.30 -13.45
CA TYR A 178 -10.93 -0.94 -14.78
C TYR A 178 -12.10 -0.51 -15.67
N SER A 179 -13.10 0.19 -15.14
CA SER A 179 -14.27 0.60 -15.93
C SER A 179 -14.11 2.00 -16.56
N LEU A 180 -14.86 2.27 -17.64
CA LEU A 180 -15.00 3.60 -18.22
C LEU A 180 -16.22 4.37 -17.65
N PHE A 181 -16.84 3.85 -16.60
CA PHE A 181 -17.95 4.52 -15.94
C PHE A 181 -17.43 5.50 -14.88
N GLU A 182 -18.33 6.31 -14.30
CA GLU A 182 -17.98 7.42 -13.39
C GLU A 182 -17.31 6.99 -12.07
N GLY A 183 -17.57 5.75 -11.62
CA GLY A 183 -17.04 5.20 -10.38
C GLY A 183 -15.70 4.50 -10.55
#